data_AF-A0AAD5CH56-F1
#
_entry.id   AF-A0AAD5CH56-F1
#
_cell.length_a   1.000
_cell.length_b   1.000
_cell.length_c   1.000
_cell.angle_alpha   90.00
_cell.angle_beta   90.00
_cell.angle_gamma   90.00
#
_symmetry.space_group_name_H-M   'P 1'
#
loop_
_entity.id
_entity.type
_entity.pdbx_description
1 polymer ?
#
loop_
_entity_poly.entity_id
_entity_poly.type
_entity_poly.pdbx_seq_one_letter_code
_entity_poly.pdbx_strand_id
1 'polypeptide(L)'
;MLFIILFRFVYKTRRDDVSRFLKGLCADPKVDCYDLMTALTGKNCCLNASTVDVFLQSEPQSTSTKNLVHLAQTVRDGVLAKYDYGNPAFNIEHYGMPMPPIYNLSNIPKDFPLYISYGGQDALSDPKDVANLLDDLKLHDEGKLSVQYIKEYAHADFIMGVTAKDVIYDKIISFFQRNQ
;
A
#
# COMPACT_ATOMS: atom_id res chain seq x y z
N MET A 1 -0.78 10.69 -1.32
CA MET A 1 -0.58 10.08 0.02
C MET A 1 -0.24 8.62 -0.24
N LEU A 2 1.05 8.29 -0.22
CA LEU A 2 1.58 6.98 -0.58
C LEU A 2 1.48 6.08 0.66
N PHE A 3 0.60 5.06 0.64
CA PHE A 3 0.62 4.01 1.65
C PHE A 3 1.77 3.07 1.31
N ILE A 4 2.98 3.41 1.76
CA ILE A 4 4.06 2.43 1.83
C ILE A 4 3.75 1.59 3.07
N ILE A 5 3.21 0.39 2.86
CA ILE A 5 3.10 -0.60 3.94
C ILE A 5 4.52 -1.14 4.16
N LEU A 6 5.29 -0.38 4.93
CA LEU A 6 6.60 -0.78 5.43
C LEU A 6 6.35 -1.74 6.60
N PHE A 7 6.64 -3.02 6.37
CA PHE A 7 6.42 -4.10 7.32
C PHE A 7 7.48 -4.10 8.44
N ARG A 8 7.30 -3.37 9.54
CA ARG A 8 7.80 -3.90 10.82
C ARG A 8 6.66 -4.13 11.76
N PHE A 9 6.74 -5.18 12.54
CA PHE A 9 5.74 -5.53 13.53
C PHE A 9 5.97 -4.61 14.76
N VAL A 10 4.98 -3.86 15.24
CA VAL A 10 4.84 -3.45 16.66
C VAL A 10 4.26 -4.68 17.31
N TYR A 11 5.16 -5.64 17.41
CA TYR A 11 5.27 -6.59 18.48
C TYR A 11 6.76 -6.55 18.79
N LYS A 12 7.13 -6.64 20.07
CA LYS A 12 8.32 -7.41 20.40
C LYS A 12 7.95 -8.86 20.02
N THR A 13 7.94 -9.18 18.73
CA THR A 13 7.55 -10.51 18.26
C THR A 13 8.58 -11.42 18.87
N ARG A 14 8.13 -12.41 19.67
CA ARG A 14 9.03 -13.52 19.94
C ARG A 14 9.47 -14.05 18.58
N ARG A 15 10.72 -14.50 18.46
CA ARG A 15 11.29 -15.06 17.22
C ARG A 15 10.31 -16.03 16.52
N ASP A 16 9.49 -16.70 17.32
CA ASP A 16 8.43 -17.63 16.94
C ASP A 16 7.29 -17.02 16.10
N ASP A 17 6.88 -15.77 16.35
CA ASP A 17 5.73 -15.15 15.66
C ASP A 17 6.10 -14.71 14.24
N VAL A 18 7.30 -14.12 14.07
CA VAL A 18 7.87 -13.83 12.74
C VAL A 18 8.16 -15.11 11.99
N SER A 19 8.69 -16.14 12.67
CA SER A 19 8.92 -17.44 12.05
C SER A 19 7.61 -18.08 11.57
N ARG A 20 6.51 -17.98 12.33
CA ARG A 20 5.19 -18.46 11.90
C ARG A 20 4.66 -17.69 10.70
N PHE A 21 4.76 -16.36 10.73
CA PHE A 21 4.32 -15.52 9.62
C PHE A 21 5.10 -15.84 8.33
N LEU A 22 6.44 -15.86 8.40
CA LEU A 22 7.28 -16.23 7.26
C LEU A 22 7.00 -17.64 6.77
N LYS A 23 6.81 -18.63 7.67
CA LYS A 23 6.44 -19.99 7.26
C LYS A 23 5.09 -20.02 6.53
N GLY A 24 4.12 -19.24 6.97
CA GLY A 24 2.81 -19.13 6.29
C GLY A 24 2.94 -18.48 4.92
N LEU A 25 3.69 -17.37 4.83
CA LEU A 25 3.94 -16.67 3.58
C LEU A 25 4.69 -17.55 2.57
N CYS A 26 5.75 -18.23 3.03
CA CYS A 26 6.57 -19.15 2.23
C CYS A 26 5.90 -20.50 1.92
N ALA A 27 4.74 -20.78 2.50
CA ALA A 27 3.96 -21.96 2.13
C ALA A 27 3.18 -21.74 0.83
N ASP A 28 2.97 -20.48 0.42
CA ASP A 28 2.38 -20.17 -0.87
C ASP A 28 3.43 -20.36 -1.98
N PRO A 29 3.21 -21.27 -2.95
CA PRO A 29 4.15 -21.53 -4.02
C PRO A 29 4.36 -20.34 -4.98
N LYS A 30 3.55 -19.28 -4.89
CA LYS A 30 3.72 -18.04 -5.66
C LYS A 30 4.68 -17.05 -4.99
N VAL A 31 5.04 -17.26 -3.73
CA VAL A 31 5.95 -16.40 -2.99
C VAL A 31 7.37 -16.95 -3.10
N ASP A 32 8.27 -16.17 -3.71
CA ASP A 32 9.69 -16.46 -3.64
C ASP A 32 10.26 -16.01 -2.29
N CYS A 33 10.50 -16.97 -1.40
CA CYS A 33 11.06 -16.67 -0.09
C CYS A 33 12.58 -16.46 -0.06
N TYR A 34 13.25 -16.65 -1.19
CA TYR A 34 14.64 -16.24 -1.36
C TYR A 34 14.74 -14.80 -1.88
N ASP A 35 13.67 -14.27 -2.50
CA ASP A 35 13.54 -12.88 -2.92
C ASP A 35 12.25 -12.24 -2.40
N LEU A 36 12.21 -12.02 -1.08
CA LEU A 36 11.07 -11.41 -0.39
C LEU A 36 10.80 -9.97 -0.88
N MET A 37 11.82 -9.27 -1.37
CA MET A 37 11.66 -7.91 -1.90
C MET A 37 10.80 -7.94 -3.16
N THR A 38 11.12 -8.79 -4.13
CA THR A 38 10.30 -8.97 -5.34
C THR A 38 8.93 -9.54 -5.01
N ALA A 39 8.84 -10.48 -4.05
CA ALA A 39 7.55 -11.05 -3.65
C ALA A 39 6.60 -10.01 -3.04
N LEU A 40 7.12 -9.05 -2.27
CA LEU A 40 6.30 -8.00 -1.67
C LEU A 40 6.05 -6.84 -2.63
N THR A 41 7.07 -6.38 -3.35
CA THR A 41 6.99 -5.12 -4.10
C THR A 41 6.61 -5.32 -5.56
N GLY A 42 6.84 -6.52 -6.10
CA GLY A 42 6.78 -6.84 -7.51
C GLY A 42 8.14 -6.72 -8.21
N LYS A 43 8.17 -6.93 -9.53
CA LYS A 43 9.42 -6.96 -10.29
C LYS A 43 9.93 -5.54 -10.56
N ASN A 44 10.77 -5.04 -9.67
CA ASN A 44 11.32 -3.69 -9.79
C ASN A 44 12.26 -3.56 -11.00
N CYS A 45 12.11 -2.49 -11.77
CA CYS A 45 12.94 -2.21 -12.94
C CYS A 45 14.25 -1.51 -12.58
N CYS A 46 14.21 -0.70 -11.51
CA CYS A 46 15.03 0.50 -11.45
C CYS A 46 15.73 0.66 -10.10
N LEU A 47 15.83 -0.41 -9.31
CA LEU A 47 16.57 -0.42 -8.04
C LEU A 47 18.08 -0.54 -8.26
N ASN A 48 18.85 0.14 -7.40
CA ASN A 48 20.29 -0.03 -7.29
C ASN A 48 20.61 -0.73 -5.96
N ALA A 49 21.41 -1.79 -6.00
CA ALA A 49 21.78 -2.58 -4.81
C ALA A 49 22.32 -1.70 -3.67
N SER A 50 23.19 -0.73 -4.00
CA SER A 50 23.75 0.23 -3.03
C SER A 50 22.66 1.07 -2.36
N THR A 51 21.64 1.49 -3.11
CA THR A 51 20.50 2.25 -2.58
C THR A 51 19.62 1.35 -1.71
N VAL A 52 19.36 0.12 -2.16
CA VAL A 52 18.60 -0.87 -1.41
C VAL A 52 19.26 -1.16 -0.06
N ASP A 53 20.58 -1.38 -0.04
CA ASP A 53 21.33 -1.66 1.18
C ASP A 53 21.22 -0.51 2.20
N VAL A 54 21.30 0.74 1.75
CA VAL A 54 21.13 1.92 2.62
C VAL A 54 19.71 1.99 3.17
N PHE A 55 18.69 1.73 2.35
CA PHE A 55 17.31 1.70 2.81
C PHE A 55 17.09 0.59 3.84
N LEU A 56 17.59 -0.63 3.59
CA LEU A 56 17.46 -1.78 4.48
C LEU A 56 18.23 -1.62 5.82
N GLN A 57 19.14 -0.66 5.94
CA GLN A 57 19.73 -0.32 7.25
C GLN A 57 18.73 0.39 8.16
N SER A 58 17.75 1.10 7.58
CA SER A 58 16.73 1.86 8.31
C SER A 58 15.34 1.22 8.23
N GLU A 59 15.12 0.36 7.25
CA GLU A 59 13.84 -0.28 6.98
C GLU A 59 13.91 -1.81 7.22
N PRO A 60 12.79 -2.43 7.60
CA PRO A 60 11.47 -1.83 7.76
C PRO A 60 11.21 -1.15 9.12
N GLN A 61 10.39 -0.08 9.12
CA GLN A 61 9.91 0.64 10.32
C GLN A 61 8.58 0.13 10.92
N SER A 62 8.44 0.23 12.25
CA SER A 62 7.46 -0.53 13.06
C SER A 62 5.99 -0.13 12.84
N THR A 63 5.09 -1.12 12.76
CA THR A 63 3.61 -1.04 12.70
C THR A 63 2.90 -2.21 13.43
N SER A 64 1.81 -1.96 14.15
CA SER A 64 1.14 -2.98 15.00
C SER A 64 0.65 -4.24 14.30
N THR A 65 0.62 -5.36 15.03
CA THR A 65 -0.04 -6.59 14.56
C THR A 65 -1.50 -6.31 14.19
N LYS A 66 -2.18 -5.41 14.91
CA LYS A 66 -3.53 -4.97 14.54
C LYS A 66 -3.56 -4.37 13.12
N ASN A 67 -2.57 -3.57 12.74
CA ASN A 67 -2.46 -3.02 11.40
C ASN A 67 -2.22 -4.11 10.34
N LEU A 68 -1.36 -5.10 10.62
CA LEU A 68 -1.12 -6.22 9.70
C LEU A 68 -2.37 -7.11 9.53
N VAL A 69 -3.08 -7.38 10.63
CA VAL A 69 -4.36 -8.10 10.58
C VAL A 69 -5.40 -7.30 9.81
N HIS A 70 -5.45 -5.97 9.99
CA HIS A 70 -6.36 -5.11 9.24
C HIS A 70 -6.11 -5.21 7.72
N LEU A 71 -4.86 -5.15 7.30
CA LEU A 71 -4.50 -5.30 5.89
C LEU A 71 -4.91 -6.67 5.35
N ALA A 72 -4.69 -7.74 6.13
CA ALA A 72 -5.13 -9.08 5.75
C ALA A 72 -6.67 -9.19 5.64
N GLN A 73 -7.43 -8.48 6.48
CA GLN A 73 -8.89 -8.39 6.36
C GLN A 73 -9.29 -7.73 5.05
N THR A 74 -8.67 -6.60 4.70
CA THR A 74 -8.94 -5.91 3.43
C THR A 74 -8.64 -6.80 2.22
N VAL A 75 -7.51 -7.51 2.22
CA VAL A 75 -7.14 -8.43 1.13
C VAL A 75 -8.13 -9.60 1.02
N ARG A 76 -8.52 -10.18 2.16
CA ARG A 76 -9.46 -11.31 2.20
C ARG A 76 -10.86 -10.93 1.75
N ASP A 77 -11.36 -9.79 2.22
CA ASP A 77 -12.75 -9.38 2.06
C ASP A 77 -12.95 -8.54 0.79
N GLY A 78 -11.87 -7.97 0.23
CA GLY A 78 -11.92 -7.12 -0.96
C GLY A 78 -12.64 -5.79 -0.74
N VAL A 79 -12.79 -5.38 0.52
CA VAL A 79 -13.54 -4.18 0.91
C VAL A 79 -12.69 -3.32 1.84
N LEU A 80 -12.59 -2.02 1.52
CA LEU A 80 -11.94 -1.05 2.38
C LEU A 80 -12.88 -0.67 3.54
N ALA A 81 -12.76 -1.37 4.66
CA ALA A 81 -13.54 -1.12 5.87
C ALA A 81 -12.66 -0.83 7.09
N LYS A 82 -13.27 -0.36 8.18
CA LYS A 82 -12.61 -0.28 9.49
C LYS A 82 -12.18 -1.67 9.97
N TYR A 83 -11.27 -1.72 10.94
CA TYR A 83 -10.79 -2.98 11.53
C TYR A 83 -11.94 -3.84 12.04
N ASP A 84 -12.00 -5.10 11.61
CA ASP A 84 -12.95 -6.06 12.17
C ASP A 84 -12.36 -6.68 13.44
N TYR A 85 -13.05 -6.55 14.58
CA TYR A 85 -12.62 -7.18 15.82
C TYR A 85 -12.91 -8.69 15.86
N GLY A 86 -13.53 -9.26 14.81
CA GLY A 86 -13.83 -10.68 14.66
C GLY A 86 -14.98 -11.17 15.53
N ASN A 87 -15.51 -10.31 16.40
CA ASN A 87 -16.68 -10.56 17.22
C ASN A 87 -17.66 -9.37 17.08
N PRO A 88 -18.93 -9.61 16.70
CA PRO A 88 -19.94 -8.58 16.59
C PRO A 88 -20.10 -7.70 17.84
N ALA A 89 -19.94 -8.26 19.06
CA ALA A 89 -20.03 -7.50 20.30
C ALA A 89 -18.91 -6.46 20.43
N PHE A 90 -17.68 -6.80 20.02
CA PHE A 90 -16.57 -5.85 20.03
C PHE A 90 -16.72 -4.80 18.91
N ASN A 91 -17.23 -5.19 17.74
CA ASN A 91 -17.58 -4.20 16.71
C ASN A 91 -18.65 -3.22 17.20
N ILE A 92 -19.66 -3.69 17.95
CA ILE A 92 -20.67 -2.82 18.56
C ILE A 92 -20.05 -1.87 19.59
N GLU A 93 -19.15 -2.36 20.44
CA GLU A 93 -18.44 -1.52 21.41
C GLU A 93 -17.65 -0.39 20.72
N HIS A 94 -17.02 -0.69 19.58
CA HIS A 94 -16.19 0.27 18.86
C HIS A 94 -16.95 1.18 17.88
N TYR A 95 -18.01 0.67 17.25
CA TYR A 95 -18.66 1.30 16.10
C TYR A 95 -20.18 1.47 16.26
N GLY A 96 -20.79 0.90 17.30
CA GLY A 96 -22.23 0.86 17.47
C GLY A 96 -22.95 -0.09 16.50
N MET A 97 -22.22 -0.86 15.70
CA MET A 97 -22.75 -1.79 14.70
C MET A 97 -21.99 -3.12 14.71
N PRO A 98 -22.65 -4.25 14.39
CA PRO A 98 -22.00 -5.57 14.43
C PRO A 98 -20.96 -5.79 13.33
N MET A 99 -21.05 -5.04 12.23
CA MET A 99 -20.11 -5.08 11.11
C MET A 99 -19.24 -3.82 11.09
N PRO A 100 -17.95 -3.92 10.72
CA PRO A 100 -17.10 -2.75 10.59
C PRO A 100 -17.63 -1.81 9.49
N PRO A 101 -17.72 -0.50 9.76
CA PRO A 101 -18.13 0.48 8.75
C PRO A 101 -17.19 0.49 7.54
N ILE A 102 -17.76 0.54 6.33
CA ILE A 102 -17.01 0.70 5.08
C ILE A 102 -16.57 2.16 4.92
N TYR A 103 -15.36 2.38 4.41
CA TYR A 103 -14.89 3.71 4.03
C TYR A 103 -15.54 4.13 2.71
N ASN A 104 -16.45 5.11 2.77
CA ASN A 104 -17.04 5.68 1.56
C ASN A 104 -16.08 6.69 0.93
N LEU A 105 -15.45 6.32 -0.18
CA LEU A 105 -14.51 7.18 -0.90
C LEU A 105 -15.17 8.41 -1.54
N SER A 106 -16.50 8.40 -1.73
CA SER A 106 -17.24 9.60 -2.15
C SER A 106 -17.24 10.73 -1.10
N ASN A 107 -16.79 10.46 0.13
CA ASN A 107 -16.61 11.48 1.15
C ASN A 107 -15.33 12.31 0.94
N ILE A 108 -14.44 11.91 0.03
CA ILE A 108 -13.32 12.78 -0.38
C ILE A 108 -13.91 13.95 -1.18
N PRO A 109 -13.69 15.21 -0.76
CA PRO A 109 -14.26 16.37 -1.45
C PRO A 109 -13.84 16.39 -2.92
N LYS A 110 -14.79 16.68 -3.82
CA LYS A 110 -14.57 16.61 -5.27
C LYS A 110 -13.58 17.65 -5.82
N ASP A 111 -13.35 18.71 -5.06
CA ASP A 111 -12.43 19.78 -5.37
C ASP A 111 -11.02 19.55 -4.80
N PHE A 112 -10.85 18.50 -3.98
CA PHE A 112 -9.58 18.18 -3.32
C PHE A 112 -8.54 17.66 -4.32
N PRO A 113 -7.40 18.33 -4.55
CA PRO A 113 -6.41 17.86 -5.51
C PRO A 113 -5.83 16.49 -5.14
N LEU A 114 -5.97 15.51 -6.03
CA LEU A 114 -5.42 14.17 -5.91
C LEU A 114 -4.40 13.87 -7.02
N TYR A 115 -3.26 13.35 -6.61
CA TYR A 115 -2.25 12.80 -7.50
C TYR A 115 -2.07 11.31 -7.21
N ILE A 116 -2.39 10.46 -8.20
CA ILE A 116 -2.27 9.00 -8.13
C ILE A 116 -1.22 8.57 -9.14
N SER A 117 -0.15 7.94 -8.68
CA SER A 117 0.85 7.31 -9.53
C SER A 117 0.94 5.83 -9.18
N TYR A 118 0.88 4.96 -10.18
CA TYR A 118 0.87 3.51 -9.98
C TYR A 118 1.65 2.75 -11.05
N GLY A 119 2.15 1.58 -10.66
CA GLY A 119 3.10 0.77 -11.43
C GLY A 119 2.43 -0.43 -12.11
N GLY A 120 2.91 -0.82 -13.29
CA GLY A 120 2.42 -2.01 -13.98
C GLY A 120 2.99 -3.33 -13.45
N GLN A 121 4.09 -3.28 -12.70
CA GLN A 121 4.69 -4.43 -12.03
C GLN A 121 4.48 -4.39 -10.51
N ASP A 122 3.64 -3.48 -9.98
CA ASP A 122 3.39 -3.32 -8.55
C ASP A 122 2.54 -4.49 -8.02
N ALA A 123 3.06 -5.19 -7.00
CA ALA A 123 2.38 -6.33 -6.39
C ALA A 123 1.47 -5.96 -5.21
N LEU A 124 1.65 -4.79 -4.59
CA LEU A 124 0.80 -4.33 -3.46
C LEU A 124 -0.33 -3.43 -3.91
N SER A 125 -0.07 -2.60 -4.93
CA SER A 125 -1.02 -1.67 -5.52
C SER A 125 -1.22 -2.05 -6.99
N ASP A 126 -1.68 -3.28 -7.19
CA ASP A 126 -1.76 -3.85 -8.53
C ASP A 126 -2.75 -3.06 -9.42
N PRO A 127 -2.57 -3.07 -10.76
CA PRO A 127 -3.39 -2.27 -11.66
C PRO A 127 -4.90 -2.52 -11.56
N LYS A 128 -5.33 -3.71 -11.14
CA LYS A 128 -6.75 -4.03 -10.98
C LYS A 128 -7.35 -3.31 -9.77
N ASP A 129 -6.66 -3.32 -8.63
CA ASP A 129 -7.11 -2.63 -7.42
C ASP A 129 -7.07 -1.11 -7.61
N VAL A 130 -6.07 -0.58 -8.32
CA VAL A 130 -6.03 0.84 -8.70
C VAL A 130 -7.18 1.19 -9.64
N ALA A 131 -7.55 0.31 -10.57
CA ALA A 131 -8.71 0.55 -11.43
C ALA A 131 -10.02 0.64 -10.65
N ASN A 132 -10.21 -0.19 -9.61
CA ASN A 132 -11.36 -0.09 -8.71
C ASN A 132 -11.36 1.26 -7.96
N LEU A 133 -10.21 1.67 -7.41
CA LEU A 133 -10.05 2.98 -6.76
C LEU A 133 -10.39 4.14 -7.72
N LEU A 134 -9.96 4.07 -8.98
CA LEU A 134 -10.25 5.10 -9.97
C LEU A 134 -11.75 5.13 -10.35
N ASP A 135 -12.44 3.98 -10.37
CA ASP A 135 -13.90 3.95 -10.58
C ASP A 135 -14.65 4.60 -9.41
N ASP A 136 -14.20 4.37 -8.17
CA ASP A 136 -14.75 5.03 -6.98
C ASP A 136 -14.53 6.56 -6.99
N LEU A 137 -13.45 7.01 -7.63
CA LEU A 137 -13.07 8.42 -7.76
C LEU A 137 -13.57 9.07 -9.07
N LYS A 138 -14.36 8.37 -9.90
CA LYS A 138 -14.77 8.89 -11.23
C LYS A 138 -15.60 10.17 -11.21
N LEU A 139 -16.18 10.52 -10.06
CA LEU A 139 -16.99 11.72 -9.86
C LEU A 139 -16.18 12.92 -9.33
N HIS A 140 -14.85 12.80 -9.24
CA HIS A 140 -13.94 13.86 -8.85
C HIS A 140 -13.88 14.96 -9.92
N ASP A 141 -13.66 16.21 -9.53
CA ASP A 141 -13.74 17.33 -10.47
C ASP A 141 -12.63 17.26 -11.54
N GLU A 142 -12.95 17.74 -12.75
CA GLU A 142 -12.00 17.78 -13.84
C GLU A 142 -10.76 18.61 -13.46
N GLY A 143 -9.57 18.08 -13.72
CA GLY A 143 -8.31 18.71 -13.33
C GLY A 143 -7.93 18.56 -11.86
N LYS A 144 -8.81 18.03 -11.00
CA LYS A 144 -8.50 17.71 -9.60
C LYS A 144 -7.98 16.30 -9.40
N LEU A 145 -8.19 15.40 -10.36
CA LEU A 145 -7.58 14.07 -10.39
C LEU A 145 -6.45 14.00 -11.43
N SER A 146 -5.21 13.88 -10.97
CA SER A 146 -4.05 13.62 -11.83
C SER A 146 -3.62 12.17 -11.69
N VAL A 147 -3.60 11.41 -12.78
CA VAL A 147 -3.23 9.99 -12.78
C VAL A 147 -2.00 9.75 -13.65
N GLN A 148 -1.01 9.04 -13.11
CA GLN A 148 0.17 8.59 -13.82
C GLN A 148 0.28 7.06 -13.74
N TYR A 149 0.42 6.42 -14.89
CA TYR A 149 0.74 5.00 -14.98
C TYR A 149 2.17 4.80 -15.50
N ILE A 150 2.93 3.91 -14.86
CA ILE A 150 4.31 3.57 -15.28
C ILE A 150 4.41 2.05 -15.37
N LYS A 151 4.42 1.53 -16.59
CA LYS A 151 4.28 0.09 -16.85
C LYS A 151 5.37 -0.75 -16.18
N GLU A 152 6.59 -0.23 -16.12
CA GLU A 152 7.78 -0.94 -15.64
C GLU A 152 7.97 -0.84 -14.13
N TYR A 153 7.30 0.10 -13.46
CA TYR A 153 7.48 0.33 -12.02
C TYR A 153 6.78 -0.75 -11.20
N ALA A 154 7.49 -1.22 -10.18
CA ALA A 154 6.95 -1.96 -9.04
C ALA A 154 6.91 -1.07 -7.78
N HIS A 155 6.46 -1.60 -6.65
CA HIS A 155 6.11 -0.79 -5.48
C HIS A 155 7.28 0.02 -4.91
N ALA A 156 8.49 -0.56 -4.88
CA ALA A 156 9.66 0.12 -4.32
C ALA A 156 10.28 1.14 -5.29
N ASP A 157 10.04 1.02 -6.61
CA ASP A 157 10.60 1.94 -7.61
C ASP A 157 10.15 3.40 -7.38
N PHE A 158 8.98 3.62 -6.77
CA PHE A 158 8.46 4.95 -6.46
C PHE A 158 9.29 5.73 -5.43
N ILE A 159 10.09 5.03 -4.63
CA ILE A 159 10.88 5.61 -3.52
C ILE A 159 12.36 5.38 -3.74
N MET A 160 12.72 4.16 -4.14
CA MET A 160 14.08 3.65 -4.19
C MET A 160 14.62 3.55 -5.63
N GLY A 161 13.76 3.75 -6.63
CA GLY A 161 14.16 3.71 -8.03
C GLY A 161 15.14 4.83 -8.35
N VAL A 162 16.23 4.51 -9.06
CA VAL A 162 17.23 5.52 -9.48
C VAL A 162 16.62 6.58 -10.40
N THR A 163 15.54 6.22 -11.10
CA THR A 163 14.75 7.10 -11.97
C THR A 163 13.61 7.82 -11.25
N ALA A 164 13.38 7.57 -9.95
CA ALA A 164 12.24 8.12 -9.20
C ALA A 164 12.22 9.65 -9.19
N LYS A 165 13.40 10.29 -9.14
CA LYS A 165 13.51 11.74 -9.23
C LYS A 165 12.82 12.29 -10.49
N ASP A 166 13.23 11.80 -11.65
CA ASP A 166 12.81 12.36 -12.93
C ASP A 166 11.39 11.87 -13.33
N VAL A 167 11.04 10.64 -12.94
CA VAL A 167 9.75 10.03 -13.32
C VAL A 167 8.61 10.38 -12.36
N ILE A 168 8.91 10.56 -11.06
CA ILE A 168 7.91 10.76 -9.99
C ILE A 168 8.04 12.15 -9.36
N TYR A 169 9.20 12.48 -8.79
CA TYR A 169 9.32 13.63 -7.89
C TYR A 169 9.10 14.97 -8.60
N ASP A 170 9.64 15.14 -9.81
CA ASP A 170 9.42 16.35 -10.60
C ASP A 170 7.93 16.58 -10.93
N LYS A 171 7.18 15.49 -11.15
CA LYS A 171 5.74 15.56 -11.40
C LYS A 171 4.94 15.88 -10.14
N ILE A 172 5.35 15.33 -8.99
CA ILE A 172 4.75 15.66 -7.68
C ILE A 172 4.95 17.14 -7.35
N ILE A 173 6.19 17.65 -7.53
CA ILE A 173 6.49 19.08 -7.31
C ILE A 173 5.63 19.94 -8.23
N SER A 174 5.56 19.60 -9.51
CA SER A 174 4.72 20.32 -10.49
C SER A 174 3.23 20.27 -10.12
N PHE A 175 2.75 19.13 -9.60
CA PHE A 175 1.38 18.99 -9.13
C PHE A 175 1.08 19.93 -7.96
N PHE A 176 1.97 20.00 -6.95
CA PHE A 176 1.79 20.92 -5.83
C PHE A 176 1.82 22.39 -6.30
N GLN A 177 2.75 22.77 -7.17
CA GLN A 177 2.83 24.14 -7.70
C GLN A 177 1.56 24.60 -8.43
N ARG A 178 0.85 23.69 -9.10
CA ARG A 178 -0.41 23.99 -9.81
C ARG A 178 -1.64 24.05 -8.89
N ASN A 179 -1.54 23.55 -7.66
CA ASN A 179 -2.66 23.38 -6.73
C ASN A 179 -2.44 24.09 -5.39
N GLN A 180 -1.56 25.10 -5.36
CA GLN A 180 -1.41 26.04 -4.25
C GLN A 180 -2.55 27.05 -4.19
#